data_AF-A0A961JPL2-F1
#
_entry.id   AF-A0A961JPL2-F1
#
_cell.length_a   1.000
_cell.length_b   1.000
_cell.length_c   1.000
_cell.angle_alpha   90.00
_cell.angle_beta   90.00
_cell.angle_gamma   90.00
#
_symmetry.space_group_name_H-M   'P 1'
#
loop_
_entity.id
_entity.type
_entity.pdbx_description
1 polymer ?
#
loop_
_entity_poly.entity_id
_entity_poly.type
_entity_poly.pdbx_seq_one_letter_code
_entity_poly.pdbx_strand_id
1 'polypeptide(L)'
;MPIVTLIAAPGGLETAMVEALRNAWGGGDARWLARGEAAEFAVDTVPENRWAVWEDLQAAGVDLAVQAEAGRRKRMLIADMDSTMIQQ
;
A
#
# COMPACT_ATOMS: atom_id res chain seq x y z
N MET A 1 -2.99 7.19 14.17
CA MET A 1 -3.45 5.92 13.60
C MET A 1 -2.53 5.53 12.45
N PRO A 2 -2.25 4.24 12.21
CA PRO A 2 -1.58 3.80 10.99
C PRO A 2 -2.45 4.02 9.75
N ILE A 3 -1.80 4.40 8.64
CA ILE A 3 -2.37 4.50 7.32
C ILE A 3 -1.79 3.37 6.48
N VAL A 4 -2.66 2.57 5.90
CA VAL A 4 -2.31 1.57 4.89
C VAL A 4 -2.42 2.24 3.53
N THR A 5 -1.37 2.14 2.73
CA THR A 5 -1.34 2.65 1.36
C THR A 5 -1.07 1.48 0.43
N LEU A 6 -1.94 1.33 -0.57
CA LEU A 6 -1.79 0.38 -1.67
C LEU A 6 -1.38 1.13 -2.92
N ILE A 7 -0.42 0.59 -3.66
CA ILE A 7 0.11 1.18 -4.90
C ILE A 7 0.25 0.07 -5.93
N ALA A 8 -0.21 0.30 -7.15
CA ALA A 8 -0.05 -0.61 -8.27
C ALA A 8 0.20 0.18 -9.56
N ALA A 9 0.54 -0.53 -10.64
CA ALA A 9 0.58 0.04 -11.98
C ALA A 9 -0.81 0.58 -12.40
N PRO A 10 -0.89 1.50 -13.38
CA PRO A 10 -2.16 2.01 -13.92
C PRO A 10 -3.16 0.92 -14.27
N GLY A 11 -4.30 0.92 -13.59
CA GLY A 11 -5.38 -0.07 -13.77
C GLY A 11 -5.18 -1.38 -13.00
N GLY A 12 -4.06 -1.55 -12.28
CA GLY A 12 -3.74 -2.73 -11.49
C GLY A 12 -4.35 -2.76 -10.09
N LEU A 13 -4.90 -1.64 -9.60
CA LEU A 13 -5.55 -1.59 -8.29
C LEU A 13 -7.07 -1.65 -8.40
N GLU A 14 -7.62 -2.86 -8.24
CA GLU A 14 -9.07 -3.08 -8.27
C GLU A 14 -9.78 -2.54 -7.01
N THR A 15 -10.97 -1.96 -7.18
CA THR A 15 -11.77 -1.48 -6.05
C THR A 15 -12.12 -2.61 -5.08
N ALA A 16 -12.52 -3.79 -5.59
CA ALA A 16 -12.90 -4.92 -4.75
C ALA A 16 -11.76 -5.37 -3.81
N MET A 17 -10.51 -5.33 -4.28
CA MET A 17 -9.34 -5.67 -3.47
C MET A 17 -9.12 -4.65 -2.34
N VAL A 18 -9.23 -3.34 -2.63
CA VAL A 18 -9.10 -2.30 -1.60
C VAL A 18 -10.19 -2.46 -0.54
N GLU A 19 -11.43 -2.74 -0.96
CA GLU A 19 -12.55 -2.93 -0.04
C GLU A 19 -12.43 -4.22 0.78
N ALA A 20 -12.01 -5.32 0.15
CA ALA A 20 -11.78 -6.58 0.84
C ALA A 20 -10.70 -6.42 1.92
N LEU A 21 -9.57 -5.78 1.58
CA LEU A 21 -8.50 -5.57 2.54
C LEU A 21 -8.91 -4.62 3.66
N ARG A 22 -9.55 -3.48 3.35
CA ARG A 22 -10.02 -2.55 4.39
C ARG A 22 -10.97 -3.26 5.35
N ASN A 23 -11.91 -4.06 4.84
CA ASN A 23 -12.88 -4.76 5.67
C ASN A 23 -12.21 -5.83 6.54
N ALA A 24 -11.25 -6.58 5.97
CA ALA A 24 -10.50 -7.60 6.71
C ALA A 24 -9.63 -7.00 7.84
N TRP A 25 -9.11 -5.78 7.64
CA TRP A 25 -8.24 -5.10 8.61
C TRP A 25 -9.01 -4.15 9.54
N GLY A 26 -10.34 -4.09 9.45
CA GLY A 26 -11.15 -3.14 10.21
C GLY A 26 -10.82 -1.69 9.89
N GLY A 27 -10.40 -1.42 8.65
CA GLY A 27 -10.03 -0.11 8.17
C GLY A 27 -11.24 0.80 7.94
N GLY A 28 -11.01 2.10 8.10
CA GLY A 28 -12.00 3.14 7.82
C GLY A 28 -12.22 3.37 6.32
N ASP A 29 -12.80 4.52 5.99
CA ASP A 29 -13.12 4.87 4.60
C ASP A 29 -11.87 4.88 3.71
N ALA A 30 -11.98 4.19 2.57
CA ALA A 30 -10.93 4.17 1.57
C ALA A 30 -10.92 5.48 0.78
N ARG A 31 -9.75 6.12 0.75
CA ARG A 31 -9.47 7.30 -0.06
C ARG A 31 -8.64 6.90 -1.27
N TRP A 32 -9.16 7.17 -2.46
CA TRP A 32 -8.38 7.06 -3.68
C TRP A 32 -7.43 8.26 -3.82
N LEU A 33 -6.14 7.99 -3.98
CA LEU A 33 -5.13 8.98 -4.31
C LEU A 33 -4.99 9.12 -5.83
N ALA A 34 -5.07 7.98 -6.53
CA ALA A 34 -5.16 7.88 -7.99
C ALA A 34 -6.04 6.65 -8.32
N ARG A 35 -7.08 6.84 -9.15
CA ARG A 35 -8.07 5.78 -9.39
C ARG A 35 -7.44 4.64 -10.18
N GLY A 36 -7.56 3.41 -9.66
CA GLY A 36 -6.95 2.23 -10.30
C GLY A 36 -5.45 2.09 -10.07
N GLU A 37 -4.84 2.97 -9.27
CA GLU A 37 -3.38 3.02 -9.05
C GLU A 37 -3.03 3.06 -7.57
N ALA A 38 -3.66 3.96 -6.80
CA ALA A 38 -3.29 4.16 -5.41
C ALA A 38 -4.49 4.51 -4.53
N ALA A 39 -4.59 3.84 -3.39
CA ALA A 39 -5.61 4.09 -2.37
C ALA A 39 -5.00 3.99 -0.97
N GLU A 40 -5.57 4.74 -0.02
CA GLU A 40 -5.20 4.67 1.39
C GLU A 40 -6.43 4.54 2.29
N PHE A 41 -6.28 3.88 3.44
CA PHE A 41 -7.27 3.87 4.51
C PHE A 41 -6.58 3.79 5.88
N ALA A 42 -7.26 4.31 6.90
CA ALA A 42 -6.76 4.25 8.27
C ALA A 42 -7.16 2.93 8.94
N VAL A 43 -6.30 2.40 9.81
CA VAL A 43 -6.59 1.27 10.70
C VAL A 43 -6.28 1.67 12.14
N ASP A 44 -6.92 1.03 13.12
CA ASP A 44 -6.62 1.30 14.53
C ASP A 44 -5.32 0.63 14.97
N THR A 45 -5.11 -0.62 14.54
CA THR A 45 -3.91 -1.42 14.82
C THR A 45 -3.53 -2.20 13.57
N VAL A 46 -2.23 -2.38 13.34
CA VAL A 46 -1.74 -3.16 12.21
C VAL A 46 -1.91 -4.65 12.53
N PRO A 47 -2.64 -5.43 11.71
CA PRO A 47 -2.83 -6.85 11.95
C PRO A 47 -1.52 -7.66 11.95
N GLU A 48 -1.49 -8.77 12.69
CA GLU A 48 -0.31 -9.64 12.77
C GLU A 48 -0.02 -10.35 11.44
N ASN A 49 -1.06 -10.64 10.65
CA ASN A 49 -0.95 -11.26 9.33
C ASN A 49 -0.47 -10.31 8.22
N ARG A 50 -0.04 -9.09 8.56
CA ARG A 50 0.39 -8.08 7.58
C ARG A 50 1.42 -8.59 6.58
N TRP A 51 2.34 -9.46 7.01
CA TRP A 51 3.42 -9.94 6.15
C TRP A 51 2.93 -10.99 5.15
N ALA A 52 2.04 -11.88 5.56
CA ALA A 52 1.40 -12.81 4.64
C ALA A 52 0.56 -12.06 3.59
N VAL A 53 -0.23 -11.08 4.04
CA VAL A 53 -1.01 -10.23 3.14
C VAL A 53 -0.11 -9.42 2.21
N TRP A 54 1.00 -8.91 2.72
CA TRP A 54 1.99 -8.21 1.90
C TRP A 54 2.55 -9.12 0.81
N GLU A 55 2.94 -10.36 1.14
CA GLU A 55 3.44 -11.34 0.17
C GLU A 55 2.39 -11.66 -0.91
N ASP A 56 1.13 -11.87 -0.52
CA ASP A 56 0.02 -12.12 -1.45
C ASP A 56 -0.20 -10.92 -2.40
N LEU A 57 -0.12 -9.70 -1.89
CA LEU A 57 -0.26 -8.47 -2.68
C LEU A 57 0.93 -8.26 -3.62
N GLN A 58 2.16 -8.54 -3.17
CA GLN A 58 3.33 -8.47 -4.05
C GLN A 58 3.19 -9.46 -5.23
N ALA A 59 2.65 -10.67 -4.99
CA ALA A 59 2.38 -11.63 -6.05
C ALA A 59 1.33 -11.13 -7.05
N ALA A 60 0.42 -10.26 -6.61
CA ALA A 60 -0.56 -9.56 -7.45
C ALA A 60 -0.02 -8.26 -8.09
N GLY A 61 1.25 -7.90 -7.87
CA GLY A 61 1.85 -6.67 -8.38
C GLY A 61 1.35 -5.40 -7.67
N VAL A 62 0.92 -5.53 -6.41
CA VAL A 62 0.43 -4.45 -5.56
C VAL A 62 1.37 -4.28 -4.37
N ASP A 63 1.92 -3.09 -4.23
CA ASP A 63 2.73 -2.73 -3.07
C ASP A 63 1.83 -2.31 -1.90
N LEU A 64 2.19 -2.78 -0.70
CA LEU A 64 1.55 -2.37 0.55
C LEU A 64 2.55 -1.67 1.47
N ALA A 65 2.20 -0.45 1.89
CA ALA A 65 2.96 0.32 2.86
C ALA A 65 2.08 0.66 4.08
N VAL A 66 2.66 0.58 5.28
CA VAL A 66 2.00 1.00 6.52
C VAL A 66 2.85 2.04 7.22
N GLN A 67 2.25 3.19 7.50
CA GLN A 67 2.95 4.35 8.05
C GLN A 67 2.09 5.09 9.07
N ALA A 68 2.71 5.79 10.01
CA ALA A 68 1.96 6.66 10.92
C ALA A 68 1.29 7.80 10.12
N GLU A 69 0.05 8.14 10.47
CA GLU A 69 -0.68 9.24 9.82
C GLU A 69 0.08 10.57 9.87
N ALA A 70 0.67 10.86 11.04
CA ALA A 70 1.43 12.07 11.30
C ALA A 70 2.75 12.07 10.53
N GLY A 71 3.03 13.16 9.81
CA GLY A 71 4.32 13.37 9.14
C GLY A 71 4.55 12.52 7.88
N ARG A 72 3.52 11.81 7.36
CA ARG A 72 3.60 11.00 6.12
C ARG A 72 3.70 11.83 4.84
N ARG A 73 3.15 13.04 4.82
CA ARG A 73 3.29 13.97 3.69
C ARG A 73 4.69 14.57 3.69
N LYS A 74 5.64 13.84 3.11
CA LYS A 74 7.00 14.34 2.88
C LYS A 74 7.01 15.25 1.66
N ARG A 75 7.82 16.31 1.72
CA ARG A 75 8.04 17.23 0.58
C ARG A 75 8.98 16.65 -0.48
N MET A 76 9.60 15.52 -0.18
CA MET A 76 10.64 14.90 -0.99
C MET A 76 10.54 13.39 -0.85
N LEU A 77 10.43 12.69 -1.97
CA LEU A 77 10.57 11.25 -2.09
C LEU A 77 11.89 11.01 -2.84
N ILE A 78 12.85 10.40 -2.16
CA ILE A 78 14.07 9.90 -2.81
C ILE A 78 13.87 8.40 -2.95
N ALA A 79 13.62 7.96 -4.19
CA ALA A 79 13.66 6.56 -4.55
C ALA A 79 15.01 6.30 -5.21
N ASP A 80 15.83 5.47 -4.58
CA ASP A 80 17.10 5.03 -5.16
C ASP A 80 16.81 3.99 -6.25
N MET A 81 17.51 4.11 -7.37
CA MET A 81 17.39 3.24 -8.54
C MET A 81 18.70 2.47 -8.77
N ASP A 82 19.57 2.34 -7.76
CA ASP A 82 20.79 1.56 -7.88
C ASP A 82 20.50 0.06 -7.71
N SER A 83 19.97 -0.54 -8.78
CA SER A 83 19.99 -1.99 -9.00
C SER A 83 20.23 -2.30 -10.47
N THR A 84 21.34 -1.80 -11.01
CA THR A 84 22.01 -2.58 -12.06
C THR A 84 22.78 -3.68 -11.36
N MET A 85 22.22 -4.89 -11.32
CA MET A 85 23.01 -6.08 -11.09
C MET A 85 23.92 -6.23 -12.32
N ILE A 86 25.11 -5.61 -12.28
CA ILE A 86 26.16 -5.89 -13.27
C ILE A 86 26.67 -7.29 -12.95
N GLN A 87 26.13 -8.29 -13.65
CA GLN A 87 26.79 -9.58 -13.77
C GLN A 87 28.02 -9.36 -14.67
N GLN A 88 29.22 -9.54 -14.10
CA GLN A 88 30.46 -9.71 -14.85
C GLN A 88 30.64 -11.20 -15.15
#